data_AF-A0A5D4RE17-F1
#
_entry.id   AF-A0A5D4RE17-F1
#
_cell.length_a   1.000
_cell.length_b   1.000
_cell.length_c   1.000
_cell.angle_alpha   90.00
_cell.angle_beta   90.00
_cell.angle_gamma   90.00
#
_symmetry.space_group_name_H-M   'P 1'
#
loop_
_entity.id
_entity.type
_entity.pdbx_description
1 polymer ?
#
loop_
_entity_poly.entity_id
_entity_poly.type
_entity_poly.pdbx_seq_one_letter_code
_entity_poly.pdbx_strand_id
1 'polypeptide(L)'
;MKKQIMTAAVASTLALGTAPHFAGAVEYDEVKDQYPALTGWTEEDWNNYLEENYGTSLADYDTVGDLEGDLGEPIDLDSIANGDRGDQNILDILEKYDLDSAGLVAMLDQYENRDNIYFAGDLENALLDEGYEPINITDEETDGSDESDESDESTEPEKTDETIEGTVNNKPDSDENDDVFMSRVEETYLEPLGWSEEEFNTYLNDNYDMTLDDFDQLEDLVAKVGPVLTDENEMELIQEYGLTEEEYKSLLEEYGETPEDYQFLYELGDALRYYTSESPGNAETEKGAEMPETASDSLSYTLLGVGAAMLGGMMLAARRKFGDR
;
A
#
# COMPACT_ATOMS: atom_id res chain seq x y z
N MET A 1 -22.87 27.61 -29.71
CA MET A 1 -22.28 28.39 -28.60
C MET A 1 -21.38 27.43 -27.84
N LYS A 2 -20.05 27.60 -27.92
CA LYS A 2 -19.08 26.73 -27.23
C LYS A 2 -18.81 27.33 -25.84
N LYS A 3 -18.94 26.52 -24.79
CA LYS A 3 -18.50 26.88 -23.42
C LYS A 3 -17.06 26.41 -23.26
N GLN A 4 -16.15 27.34 -23.01
CA GLN A 4 -14.81 27.05 -22.50
C GLN A 4 -14.90 26.98 -20.98
N ILE A 5 -14.38 25.90 -20.40
CA ILE A 5 -14.14 25.77 -18.96
C ILE A 5 -12.67 26.12 -18.79
N MET A 6 -12.37 27.17 -18.02
CA MET A 6 -10.99 27.50 -17.62
C MET A 6 -10.69 26.76 -16.32
N THR A 7 -9.64 25.95 -16.34
CA THR A 7 -9.00 25.38 -15.15
C THR A 7 -8.27 26.51 -14.43
N ALA A 8 -8.61 26.77 -13.17
CA ALA A 8 -7.93 27.74 -12.34
C ALA A 8 -6.72 27.07 -11.66
N ALA A 9 -5.51 27.48 -12.03
CA ALA A 9 -4.31 27.22 -11.24
C ALA A 9 -4.36 28.13 -10.01
N VAL A 10 -4.39 27.53 -8.82
CA VAL A 10 -4.29 28.25 -7.55
C VAL A 10 -2.80 28.42 -7.25
N ALA A 11 -2.23 29.53 -7.70
CA ALA A 11 -0.90 29.96 -7.26
C ALA A 11 -1.06 30.66 -5.90
N SER A 12 -0.80 29.94 -4.82
CA SER A 12 -0.79 30.49 -3.47
C SER A 12 0.53 31.22 -3.21
N THR A 13 0.65 32.47 -3.66
CA THR A 13 1.70 33.37 -3.16
C THR A 13 1.35 33.84 -1.76
N LEU A 14 1.88 33.15 -0.74
CA LEU A 14 1.86 33.58 0.66
C LEU A 14 2.87 34.71 0.87
N ALA A 15 2.35 35.91 1.17
CA ALA A 15 3.14 37.04 1.62
C ALA A 15 3.30 36.97 3.15
N LEU A 16 4.40 36.38 3.61
CA LEU A 16 4.73 36.31 5.04
C LEU A 16 5.27 37.67 5.52
N GLY A 17 4.59 38.23 6.52
CA GLY A 17 4.98 39.46 7.20
C GLY A 17 6.09 39.19 8.22
N THR A 18 7.20 39.91 8.09
CA THR A 18 8.39 39.79 8.95
C THR A 18 8.09 40.22 10.39
N ALA A 19 7.82 39.25 11.28
CA ALA A 19 8.01 39.43 12.72
C ALA A 19 9.48 39.12 13.07
N PRO A 20 10.06 39.73 14.11
CA PRO A 20 11.43 39.44 14.52
C PRO A 20 11.52 37.99 15.04
N HIS A 21 12.13 37.11 14.24
CA HIS A 21 12.43 35.73 14.59
C HIS A 21 13.41 35.69 15.76
N PHE A 22 12.99 35.13 16.88
CA PHE A 22 13.92 34.54 17.82
C PHE A 22 14.51 33.31 17.12
N ALA A 23 15.83 33.11 17.21
CA ALA A 23 16.48 31.86 16.78
C ALA A 23 15.99 30.75 17.72
N GLY A 24 14.85 30.16 17.37
CA GLY A 24 14.14 29.18 18.15
C GLY A 24 13.68 28.09 17.21
N ALA A 25 13.79 26.86 17.72
CA ALA A 25 13.25 25.64 17.15
C ALA A 25 12.05 25.84 16.23
N VAL A 26 12.03 25.11 15.13
CA VAL A 26 10.84 24.98 14.28
C VAL A 26 9.65 24.54 15.12
N GLU A 27 8.59 25.35 15.10
CA GLU A 27 7.34 25.03 15.81
C GLU A 27 6.52 24.05 14.98
N TYR A 28 5.99 23.00 15.60
CA TYR A 28 5.20 21.96 14.92
C TYR A 28 4.03 22.51 14.09
N ASP A 29 3.36 23.57 14.56
CA ASP A 29 2.26 24.20 13.81
C ASP A 29 2.73 24.77 12.46
N GLU A 30 3.99 25.23 12.33
CA GLU A 30 4.55 25.72 11.06
C GLU A 30 4.88 24.57 10.10
N VAL A 31 5.38 23.44 10.62
CA VAL A 31 5.65 22.22 9.84
C VAL A 31 4.36 21.67 9.26
N LYS A 32 3.33 21.55 10.10
CA LYS A 32 2.02 21.02 9.69
C LYS A 32 1.38 21.80 8.55
N ASP A 33 1.54 23.13 8.56
CA ASP A 33 1.01 24.00 7.50
C ASP A 33 1.78 23.84 6.18
N GLN A 34 3.08 23.55 6.23
CA GLN A 34 3.94 23.38 5.06
C GLN A 34 3.85 21.96 4.45
N TYR A 35 3.60 20.94 5.27
CA TYR A 35 3.59 19.53 4.88
C TYR A 35 2.20 18.89 5.02
N PRO A 36 1.20 19.33 4.24
CA PRO A 36 -0.19 18.90 4.42
C PRO A 36 -0.43 17.42 4.05
N ALA A 37 0.46 16.80 3.28
CA ALA A 37 0.39 15.37 2.96
C ALA A 37 0.50 14.50 4.22
N LEU A 38 1.20 14.99 5.25
CA LEU A 38 1.42 14.30 6.53
C LEU A 38 0.51 14.81 7.64
N THR A 39 -0.69 15.29 7.29
CA THR A 39 -1.63 15.93 8.23
C THR A 39 -2.09 15.06 9.41
N GLY A 40 -1.79 13.76 9.38
CA GLY A 40 -2.02 12.82 10.48
C GLY A 40 -0.94 12.83 11.58
N TRP A 41 0.27 13.28 11.28
CA TRP A 41 1.40 13.19 12.21
C TRP A 41 1.32 14.23 13.31
N THR A 42 1.53 13.79 14.54
CA THR A 42 1.71 14.63 15.72
C THR A 42 3.15 15.14 15.82
N GLU A 43 3.41 16.10 16.71
CA GLU A 43 4.78 16.54 17.02
C GLU A 43 5.67 15.38 17.52
N GLU A 44 5.10 14.43 18.22
CA GLU A 44 5.80 13.22 18.68
C GLU A 44 6.19 12.34 17.48
N ASP A 45 5.26 12.11 16.56
CA ASP A 45 5.53 11.33 15.34
C ASP A 45 6.64 11.97 14.49
N TRP A 46 6.61 13.30 14.32
CA TRP A 46 7.66 14.05 13.64
C TRP A 46 9.03 13.90 14.30
N ASN A 47 9.09 14.03 15.62
CA ASN A 47 10.37 13.91 16.34
C ASN A 47 10.90 12.47 16.30
N ASN A 48 10.03 11.46 16.40
CA ASN A 48 10.44 10.05 16.27
C ASN A 48 10.98 9.78 14.87
N TYR A 49 10.26 10.21 13.84
CA TYR A 49 10.69 10.05 12.45
C TYR A 49 12.04 10.72 12.18
N LEU A 50 12.25 11.96 12.65
CA LEU A 50 13.52 12.67 12.51
C LEU A 50 14.65 12.00 13.30
N GLU A 51 14.37 11.48 14.49
CA GLU A 51 15.37 10.82 15.33
C GLU A 51 15.83 9.51 14.68
N GLU A 52 14.89 8.74 14.12
CA GLU A 52 15.15 7.45 13.48
C GLU A 52 15.90 7.59 12.14
N ASN A 53 15.49 8.54 11.29
CA ASN A 53 16.01 8.66 9.92
C ASN A 53 17.21 9.62 9.81
N TYR A 54 17.25 10.67 10.64
CA TYR A 54 18.24 11.75 10.52
C TYR A 54 19.07 11.94 11.80
N GLY A 55 18.68 11.31 12.92
CA GLY A 55 19.30 11.54 14.22
C GLY A 55 19.09 12.97 14.75
N THR A 56 18.02 13.64 14.31
CA THR A 56 17.65 15.01 14.69
C THR A 56 16.24 15.06 15.27
N SER A 57 15.80 16.24 15.68
CA SER A 57 14.44 16.53 16.14
C SER A 57 13.99 17.87 15.56
N LEU A 58 12.70 18.19 15.64
CA LEU A 58 12.19 19.51 15.20
C LEU A 58 12.91 20.66 15.91
N ALA A 59 13.38 20.44 17.14
CA ALA A 59 14.10 21.43 17.92
C ALA A 59 15.51 21.74 17.41
N ASP A 60 16.08 20.88 16.56
CA ASP A 60 17.42 21.06 15.99
C ASP A 60 17.43 21.96 14.74
N TYR A 61 16.25 22.29 14.20
CA TYR A 61 16.08 23.15 13.04
C TYR A 61 15.76 24.59 13.46
N ASP A 62 16.44 25.56 12.84
CA ASP A 62 16.21 27.00 13.08
C ASP A 62 14.99 27.51 12.29
N THR A 63 14.73 26.93 11.10
CA THR A 63 13.61 27.30 10.23
C THR A 63 13.05 26.09 9.49
N VAL A 64 11.77 26.16 9.07
CA VAL A 64 11.15 25.13 8.21
C VAL A 64 11.93 24.94 6.92
N GLY A 65 12.59 25.98 6.40
CA GLY A 65 13.45 25.86 5.22
C GLY A 65 14.74 25.07 5.46
N ASP A 66 15.26 25.05 6.69
CA ASP A 66 16.39 24.18 7.05
C ASP A 66 15.93 22.72 7.14
N LEU A 67 14.74 22.49 7.72
CA LEU A 67 14.09 21.17 7.73
C LEU A 67 13.82 20.66 6.31
N GLU A 68 13.26 21.51 5.44
CA GLU A 68 13.03 21.22 4.02
C GLU A 68 14.33 20.97 3.26
N GLY A 69 15.43 21.63 3.65
CA GLY A 69 16.74 21.40 3.04
C GLY A 69 17.29 19.99 3.30
N ASP A 70 17.02 19.43 4.48
CA ASP A 70 17.47 18.08 4.85
C ASP A 70 16.48 17.00 4.38
N LEU A 71 15.18 17.24 4.52
CA LEU A 71 14.14 16.28 4.14
C LEU A 71 13.84 16.29 2.63
N GLY A 72 13.93 17.45 1.99
CA GLY A 72 13.42 17.67 0.64
C GLY A 72 11.90 17.88 0.58
N GLU A 73 11.37 17.87 -0.64
CA GLU A 73 9.93 17.97 -0.88
C GLU A 73 9.23 16.62 -0.60
N PRO A 74 7.95 16.62 -0.15
CA PRO A 74 7.17 15.39 0.00
C PRO A 74 7.01 14.67 -1.34
N ILE A 75 6.99 13.34 -1.28
CA ILE A 75 6.78 12.51 -2.47
C ILE A 75 5.65 11.52 -2.25
N ASP A 76 4.96 11.16 -3.33
CA ASP A 76 3.94 10.10 -3.35
C ASP A 76 4.44 8.91 -4.18
N LEU A 77 4.97 7.88 -3.51
CA LEU A 77 5.50 6.69 -4.18
C LEU A 77 4.42 5.85 -4.86
N ASP A 78 3.17 5.91 -4.40
CA ASP A 78 2.08 5.14 -5.00
C ASP A 78 1.73 5.64 -6.41
N SER A 79 2.05 6.90 -6.71
CA SER A 79 1.93 7.44 -8.07
C SER A 79 2.80 6.65 -9.07
N ILE A 80 4.02 6.27 -8.67
CA ILE A 80 4.96 5.52 -9.53
C ILE A 80 4.44 4.13 -9.83
N ALA A 81 3.94 3.41 -8.80
CA ALA A 81 3.43 2.04 -8.95
C ALA A 81 2.28 1.95 -9.94
N ASN A 82 1.48 3.02 -10.04
CA ASN A 82 0.37 3.15 -10.99
C ASN A 82 0.79 3.64 -12.38
N GLY A 83 2.09 3.85 -12.62
CA GLY A 83 2.62 4.42 -13.85
C GLY A 83 2.31 5.91 -14.03
N ASP A 84 1.85 6.58 -12.97
CA ASP A 84 1.64 8.03 -12.96
C ASP A 84 2.97 8.72 -12.65
N ARG A 85 3.51 9.42 -13.65
CA ARG A 85 4.75 10.20 -13.55
C ARG A 85 4.47 11.65 -13.14
N GLY A 86 3.40 11.86 -12.37
CA GLY A 86 2.89 13.19 -12.05
C GLY A 86 3.76 13.95 -11.05
N ASP A 87 4.52 13.24 -10.21
CA ASP A 87 5.39 13.85 -9.21
C ASP A 87 6.73 14.26 -9.82
N GLN A 88 6.94 15.58 -9.96
CA GLN A 88 8.15 16.14 -10.56
C GLN A 88 9.39 15.84 -9.70
N ASN A 89 9.24 15.73 -8.37
CA ASN A 89 10.37 15.50 -7.47
C ASN A 89 10.96 14.10 -7.69
N ILE A 90 10.09 13.11 -7.88
CA ILE A 90 10.50 11.75 -8.24
C ILE A 90 11.20 11.75 -9.61
N LEU A 91 10.69 12.49 -10.59
CA LEU A 91 11.32 12.57 -11.91
C LEU A 91 12.71 13.20 -11.85
N ASP A 92 12.88 14.24 -11.05
CA ASP A 92 14.17 14.91 -10.86
C ASP A 92 15.19 13.97 -10.19
N ILE A 93 14.76 13.16 -9.21
CA ILE A 93 15.59 12.12 -8.60
C ILE A 93 15.96 11.03 -9.62
N LEU A 94 14.98 10.54 -10.39
CA LEU A 94 15.22 9.53 -11.44
C LEU A 94 16.27 10.02 -12.45
N GLU A 95 16.16 11.27 -12.91
CA GLU A 95 17.16 11.87 -13.80
C GLU A 95 18.52 12.02 -13.10
N LYS A 96 18.54 12.52 -11.85
CA LYS A 96 19.76 12.71 -11.06
C LYS A 96 20.53 11.41 -10.79
N TYR A 97 19.89 10.25 -10.78
CA TYR A 97 20.54 8.95 -10.54
C TYR A 97 20.60 8.06 -11.80
N ASP A 98 20.28 8.60 -12.99
CA ASP A 98 20.16 7.86 -14.26
C ASP A 98 19.31 6.58 -14.13
N LEU A 99 18.21 6.69 -13.40
CA LEU A 99 17.30 5.61 -13.08
C LEU A 99 16.01 5.76 -13.89
N ASP A 100 15.49 4.67 -14.43
CA ASP A 100 14.13 4.66 -15.00
C ASP A 100 13.10 4.22 -13.95
N SER A 101 11.82 4.41 -14.24
CA SER A 101 10.75 4.03 -13.30
C SER A 101 10.77 2.54 -12.94
N ALA A 102 11.21 1.66 -13.85
CA ALA A 102 11.26 0.23 -13.58
C ALA A 102 12.43 -0.12 -12.65
N GLY A 103 13.57 0.54 -12.83
CA GLY A 103 14.72 0.45 -11.93
C GLY A 103 14.39 0.95 -10.53
N LEU A 104 13.65 2.06 -10.42
CA LEU A 104 13.18 2.56 -9.14
C LEU A 104 12.21 1.60 -8.46
N VAL A 105 11.22 1.07 -9.17
CA VAL A 105 10.30 0.06 -8.60
C VAL A 105 11.07 -1.18 -8.14
N ALA A 106 12.02 -1.68 -8.95
CA ALA A 106 12.81 -2.84 -8.59
C ALA A 106 13.71 -2.60 -7.37
N MET A 107 14.21 -1.38 -7.18
CA MET A 107 14.94 -0.98 -5.98
C MET A 107 14.00 -0.93 -4.78
N LEU A 108 12.86 -0.24 -4.90
CA LEU A 108 11.87 -0.11 -3.82
C LEU A 108 11.28 -1.45 -3.39
N ASP A 109 11.16 -2.42 -4.30
CA ASP A 109 10.71 -3.79 -3.99
C ASP A 109 11.74 -4.56 -3.14
N GLN A 110 13.02 -4.16 -3.16
CA GLN A 110 14.10 -4.77 -2.36
C GLN A 110 14.40 -3.98 -1.08
N TYR A 111 13.94 -2.73 -0.99
CA TYR A 111 14.25 -1.85 0.12
C TYR A 111 13.26 -2.09 1.28
N GLU A 112 13.75 -2.71 2.37
CA GLU A 112 12.92 -3.12 3.52
C GLU A 112 12.14 -1.96 4.15
N ASN A 113 12.63 -0.72 4.03
CA ASN A 113 12.03 0.47 4.65
C ASN A 113 11.28 1.35 3.64
N ARG A 114 10.70 0.76 2.59
CA ARG A 114 9.93 1.51 1.59
C ARG A 114 8.83 2.37 2.22
N ASP A 115 8.13 1.85 3.23
CA ASP A 115 7.03 2.55 3.90
C ASP A 115 7.51 3.77 4.72
N ASN A 116 8.83 3.90 4.94
CA ASN A 116 9.43 5.04 5.64
C ASN A 116 9.90 6.15 4.70
N ILE A 117 9.64 6.02 3.39
CA ILE A 117 10.01 7.03 2.40
C ILE A 117 8.85 8.01 2.21
N TYR A 118 8.92 9.15 2.89
CA TYR A 118 7.91 10.20 2.85
C TYR A 118 8.35 11.44 2.06
N PHE A 119 9.66 11.67 1.97
CA PHE A 119 10.24 12.83 1.30
C PHE A 119 11.31 12.44 0.28
N ALA A 120 11.63 13.38 -0.60
CA ALA A 120 12.69 13.26 -1.59
C ALA A 120 14.04 12.87 -0.96
N GLY A 121 14.37 13.42 0.21
CA GLY A 121 15.59 13.11 0.95
C GLY A 121 15.65 11.66 1.44
N ASP A 122 14.52 11.10 1.90
CA ASP A 122 14.44 9.67 2.25
C ASP A 122 14.77 8.80 1.04
N LEU A 123 14.18 9.13 -0.11
CA LEU A 123 14.39 8.37 -1.34
C LEU A 123 15.84 8.47 -1.82
N GLU A 124 16.45 9.64 -1.74
CA GLU A 124 17.86 9.81 -2.08
C GLU A 124 18.77 9.03 -1.13
N ASN A 125 18.49 9.02 0.17
CA ASN A 125 19.24 8.22 1.14
C ASN A 125 19.09 6.72 0.86
N ALA A 126 17.87 6.24 0.58
CA ALA A 126 17.61 4.85 0.20
C ALA A 126 18.40 4.45 -1.06
N LEU A 127 18.43 5.31 -2.08
CA LEU A 127 19.22 5.09 -3.30
C LEU A 127 20.72 5.00 -2.99
N LEU A 128 21.25 5.87 -2.13
CA LEU A 128 22.66 5.85 -1.73
C LEU A 128 23.02 4.57 -0.95
N ASP A 129 22.12 4.12 -0.07
CA ASP A 129 22.30 2.88 0.71
C ASP A 129 22.34 1.64 -0.19
N GLU A 130 21.51 1.62 -1.23
CA GLU A 130 21.52 0.60 -2.29
C GLU A 130 22.68 0.75 -3.30
N GLY A 131 23.55 1.73 -3.09
CA GLY A 131 24.77 1.93 -3.87
C GLY A 131 24.58 2.65 -5.20
N TYR A 132 23.44 3.32 -5.42
CA TYR A 132 23.27 4.23 -6.53
C TYR A 132 24.02 5.54 -6.27
N GLU A 133 24.79 6.02 -7.25
CA GLU A 133 25.50 7.29 -7.16
C GLU A 133 24.81 8.34 -8.04
N PRO A 134 24.66 9.60 -7.56
CA PRO A 134 24.07 10.64 -8.39
C PRO A 134 25.00 10.96 -9.56
N ILE A 135 24.44 11.01 -10.77
CA ILE A 135 25.19 11.47 -11.92
C ILE A 135 25.51 12.94 -11.75
N ASN A 136 26.80 13.26 -11.84
CA ASN A 136 27.25 14.63 -11.80
C ASN A 136 26.90 15.24 -13.16
N ILE A 137 25.69 15.80 -13.27
CA ILE A 137 25.31 16.65 -14.39
C ILE A 137 26.11 17.94 -14.24
N THR A 138 27.42 17.87 -14.46
CA THR A 138 28.20 19.06 -14.73
C THR A 138 27.56 19.65 -15.96
N ASP A 139 26.92 20.81 -15.79
CA ASP A 139 26.42 21.66 -16.85
C ASP A 139 27.45 21.71 -17.98
N GLU A 140 27.37 20.79 -18.95
CA GLU A 140 28.02 20.97 -20.23
C GLU A 140 27.23 22.08 -20.88
N GLU A 141 27.68 23.29 -20.57
CA GLU A 141 27.27 24.50 -21.22
C GLU A 141 27.20 24.22 -22.71
N THR A 142 26.00 24.39 -23.23
CA THR A 142 25.65 25.03 -24.50
C THR A 142 26.82 25.82 -25.14
N ASP A 143 27.86 25.14 -25.62
CA ASP A 143 28.87 25.73 -26.50
C ASP A 143 28.30 25.71 -27.91
N GLY A 144 27.46 26.70 -28.16
CA GLY A 144 27.15 27.15 -29.49
C GLY A 144 28.37 27.83 -30.11
N SER A 145 29.36 27.04 -30.53
CA SER A 145 30.36 27.49 -31.49
C SER A 145 30.58 26.43 -32.56
N ASP A 146 29.80 26.61 -33.63
CA ASP A 146 30.17 26.31 -35.01
C ASP A 146 31.67 26.59 -35.24
N GLU A 147 32.46 25.57 -35.59
CA GLU A 147 33.34 25.51 -36.76
C GLU A 147 34.18 24.22 -36.73
N SER A 148 34.02 23.40 -37.78
CA SER A 148 35.02 22.52 -38.43
C SER A 148 36.06 21.78 -37.57
N ASP A 149 36.09 20.45 -37.65
CA ASP A 149 37.02 19.77 -38.57
C ASP A 149 36.85 18.23 -38.56
N GLU A 150 37.14 17.65 -39.72
CA GLU A 150 37.15 16.22 -40.01
C GLU A 150 38.32 15.48 -39.33
N SER A 151 38.05 14.32 -38.70
CA SER A 151 38.90 13.10 -38.65
C SER A 151 38.29 12.15 -37.61
N ASP A 152 37.64 11.05 -37.97
CA ASP A 152 38.25 9.76 -38.39
C ASP A 152 39.20 9.19 -37.33
N GLU A 153 38.71 8.28 -36.48
CA GLU A 153 39.33 6.96 -36.22
C GLU A 153 38.40 6.06 -35.39
N SER A 154 37.99 4.94 -35.97
CA SER A 154 37.29 3.83 -35.32
C SER A 154 38.10 3.23 -34.17
N THR A 155 37.44 2.89 -33.06
CA THR A 155 37.90 1.76 -32.21
C THR A 155 36.68 1.00 -31.69
N GLU A 156 36.56 -0.24 -32.14
CA GLU A 156 35.59 -1.24 -31.66
C GLU A 156 35.94 -1.66 -30.23
N PRO A 157 34.96 -1.83 -29.31
CA PRO A 157 35.16 -2.67 -28.14
C PRO A 157 34.71 -4.12 -28.44
N GLU A 158 35.64 -5.04 -28.20
CA GLU A 158 35.43 -6.48 -28.22
C GLU A 158 34.33 -6.90 -27.23
N LYS A 159 33.36 -7.68 -27.72
CA LYS A 159 32.44 -8.46 -26.91
C LYS A 159 33.15 -9.70 -26.39
N THR A 160 33.37 -9.77 -25.09
CA THR A 160 33.67 -11.03 -24.40
C THR A 160 32.38 -11.65 -23.91
N ASP A 161 32.03 -12.76 -24.55
CA ASP A 161 30.94 -13.68 -24.24
C ASP A 161 31.49 -14.71 -23.23
N GLU A 162 31.13 -14.58 -21.94
CA GLU A 162 31.33 -15.65 -20.96
C GLU A 162 29.97 -16.16 -20.47
N THR A 163 29.61 -17.30 -21.04
CA THR A 163 28.60 -18.22 -20.55
C THR A 163 29.04 -18.80 -19.19
N ILE A 164 28.34 -18.45 -18.11
CA ILE A 164 28.44 -19.17 -16.83
C ILE A 164 27.09 -19.88 -16.59
N GLU A 165 27.01 -21.14 -17.03
CA GLU A 165 26.05 -22.10 -16.51
C GLU A 165 26.62 -22.69 -15.22
N GLY A 166 25.91 -22.52 -14.11
CA GLY A 166 26.28 -23.12 -12.84
C GLY A 166 25.51 -22.57 -11.65
N THR A 167 24.18 -22.66 -11.64
CA THR A 167 23.38 -22.46 -10.42
C THR A 167 23.66 -23.63 -9.48
N VAL A 168 24.69 -23.45 -8.65
CA VAL A 168 24.95 -24.28 -7.47
C VAL A 168 24.06 -23.72 -6.37
N ASN A 169 22.97 -24.42 -6.07
CA ASN A 169 22.17 -24.20 -4.86
C ASN A 169 23.01 -24.59 -3.64
N ASN A 170 23.90 -23.68 -3.23
CA ASN A 170 24.47 -23.69 -1.89
C ASN A 170 23.44 -23.01 -1.01
N LYS A 171 22.61 -23.80 -0.30
CA LYS A 171 21.89 -23.31 0.89
C LYS A 171 22.99 -22.88 1.87
N PRO A 172 23.18 -21.57 2.14
CA PRO A 172 24.16 -21.13 3.13
C PRO A 172 23.80 -21.76 4.47
N ASP A 173 24.82 -22.19 5.22
CA ASP A 173 24.65 -22.80 6.55
C ASP A 173 23.77 -21.87 7.43
N SER A 174 22.64 -22.41 7.89
CA SER A 174 21.41 -21.67 8.25
C SER A 174 21.36 -21.11 9.68
N ASP A 175 22.42 -21.21 10.48
CA ASP A 175 22.25 -21.03 11.92
C ASP A 175 22.04 -19.58 12.41
N GLU A 176 22.33 -18.53 11.61
CA GLU A 176 22.14 -17.12 12.05
C GLU A 176 20.92 -16.42 11.45
N ASN A 177 20.46 -16.83 10.27
CA ASN A 177 19.30 -16.22 9.62
C ASN A 177 17.97 -16.72 10.20
N ASP A 178 17.95 -17.97 10.71
CA ASP A 178 16.75 -18.60 11.28
C ASP A 178 16.24 -17.84 12.51
N ASP A 179 17.13 -17.31 13.37
CA ASP A 179 16.77 -16.52 14.55
C ASP A 179 16.10 -15.18 14.20
N VAL A 180 16.57 -14.51 13.14
CA VAL A 180 16.01 -13.22 12.68
C VAL A 180 14.64 -13.43 12.04
N PHE A 181 14.51 -14.45 11.18
CA PHE A 181 13.24 -14.83 10.58
C PHE A 181 12.19 -15.14 11.66
N MET A 182 12.53 -15.99 12.62
CA MET A 182 11.59 -16.37 13.69
C MET A 182 11.20 -15.19 14.59
N SER A 183 12.13 -14.28 14.88
CA SER A 183 11.80 -13.06 15.64
C SER A 183 10.77 -12.19 14.90
N ARG A 184 10.93 -12.03 13.57
CA ARG A 184 9.97 -11.29 12.74
C ARG A 184 8.61 -11.98 12.65
N VAL A 185 8.59 -13.32 12.57
CA VAL A 185 7.34 -14.13 12.59
C VAL A 185 6.62 -13.98 13.92
N GLU A 186 7.34 -13.96 15.05
CA GLU A 186 6.77 -13.79 16.37
C GLU A 186 6.03 -12.45 16.49
N GLU A 187 6.69 -11.36 16.10
CA GLU A 187 6.12 -10.00 16.13
C GLU A 187 4.94 -9.82 15.15
N THR A 188 5.07 -10.36 13.92
CA THR A 188 4.08 -10.13 12.86
C THR A 188 2.83 -10.99 13.01
N TYR A 189 2.98 -12.23 13.50
CA TYR A 189 1.91 -13.23 13.48
C TYR A 189 1.58 -13.80 14.85
N LEU A 190 2.58 -14.29 15.59
CA LEU A 190 2.32 -15.05 16.81
C LEU A 190 1.78 -14.18 17.94
N GLU A 191 2.38 -13.00 18.18
CA GLU A 191 1.93 -12.08 19.22
C GLU A 191 0.53 -11.51 18.93
N PRO A 192 0.23 -10.98 17.72
CA PRO A 192 -1.11 -10.46 17.42
C PRO A 192 -2.21 -11.51 17.52
N LEU A 193 -1.94 -12.74 17.05
CA LEU A 193 -2.91 -13.84 17.12
C LEU A 193 -2.99 -14.48 18.53
N GLY A 194 -1.98 -14.23 19.37
CA GLY A 194 -1.80 -14.93 20.64
C GLY A 194 -1.56 -16.44 20.45
N TRP A 195 -0.94 -16.83 19.33
CA TRP A 195 -0.66 -18.22 18.98
C TRP A 195 0.77 -18.59 19.33
N SER A 196 0.98 -19.86 19.64
CA SER A 196 2.30 -20.46 19.67
C SER A 196 2.76 -20.82 18.25
N GLU A 197 4.08 -20.98 18.08
CA GLU A 197 4.68 -21.49 16.84
C GLU A 197 4.05 -22.83 16.40
N GLU A 198 3.75 -23.73 17.34
CA GLU A 198 3.09 -25.02 17.05
C GLU A 198 1.67 -24.84 16.50
N GLU A 199 0.91 -23.88 17.05
CA GLU A 199 -0.43 -23.54 16.55
C GLU A 199 -0.37 -22.93 15.16
N PHE A 200 0.56 -22.02 14.92
CA PHE A 200 0.75 -21.40 13.60
C PHE A 200 1.20 -22.42 12.55
N ASN A 201 2.15 -23.32 12.87
CA ASN A 201 2.54 -24.42 12.00
C ASN A 201 1.38 -25.40 11.72
N THR A 202 0.52 -25.66 12.71
CA THR A 202 -0.68 -26.47 12.51
C THR A 202 -1.63 -25.80 11.52
N TYR A 203 -1.87 -24.50 11.70
CA TYR A 203 -2.68 -23.71 10.77
C TYR A 203 -2.11 -23.71 9.35
N LEU A 204 -0.79 -23.50 9.20
CA LEU A 204 -0.12 -23.52 7.89
C LEU A 204 -0.27 -24.89 7.21
N ASN A 205 -0.10 -25.97 7.97
CA ASN A 205 -0.21 -27.32 7.45
C ASN A 205 -1.64 -27.64 7.01
N ASP A 206 -2.63 -27.27 7.82
CA ASP A 206 -4.03 -27.59 7.55
C ASP A 206 -4.60 -26.81 6.34
N ASN A 207 -4.13 -25.57 6.12
CA ASN A 207 -4.64 -24.70 5.05
C ASN A 207 -3.77 -24.71 3.78
N TYR A 208 -2.45 -24.93 3.92
CA TYR A 208 -1.50 -24.78 2.81
C TYR A 208 -0.58 -25.99 2.59
N ASP A 209 -0.64 -27.03 3.44
CA ASP A 209 0.27 -28.20 3.41
C ASP A 209 1.75 -27.78 3.53
N MET A 210 2.01 -26.77 4.37
CA MET A 210 3.33 -26.14 4.59
C MET A 210 3.58 -25.90 6.09
N THR A 211 4.82 -25.61 6.44
CA THR A 211 5.29 -25.19 7.77
C THR A 211 6.17 -23.96 7.66
N LEU A 212 6.54 -23.34 8.78
CA LEU A 212 7.46 -22.20 8.82
C LEU A 212 8.82 -22.53 8.17
N ASP A 213 9.29 -23.78 8.26
CA ASP A 213 10.54 -24.25 7.64
C ASP A 213 10.52 -24.23 6.10
N ASP A 214 9.34 -24.09 5.48
CA ASP A 214 9.18 -24.03 4.02
C ASP A 214 9.39 -22.60 3.47
N PHE A 215 9.56 -21.60 4.34
CA PHE A 215 9.77 -20.20 3.98
C PHE A 215 11.21 -19.79 4.33
N ASP A 216 11.91 -19.17 3.37
CA ASP A 216 13.26 -18.65 3.61
C ASP A 216 13.20 -17.19 4.13
N GLN A 217 12.08 -16.48 3.92
CA GLN A 217 11.87 -15.06 4.22
C GLN A 217 10.46 -14.79 4.74
N LEU A 218 10.28 -13.75 5.58
CA LEU A 218 8.97 -13.36 6.13
C LEU A 218 8.02 -12.96 5.00
N GLU A 219 8.55 -12.32 3.98
CA GLU A 219 7.83 -11.80 2.83
C GLU A 219 7.19 -12.94 2.02
N ASP A 220 7.87 -14.08 1.90
CA ASP A 220 7.31 -15.28 1.27
C ASP A 220 6.11 -15.82 2.07
N LEU A 221 6.24 -15.80 3.40
CA LEU A 221 5.15 -16.18 4.30
C LEU A 221 3.98 -15.19 4.19
N VAL A 222 4.23 -13.89 4.22
CA VAL A 222 3.22 -12.82 4.08
C VAL A 222 2.51 -12.89 2.74
N ALA A 223 3.23 -13.09 1.64
CA ALA A 223 2.64 -13.26 0.32
C ALA A 223 1.73 -14.51 0.25
N LYS A 224 2.01 -15.51 1.08
CA LYS A 224 1.27 -16.77 1.12
C LYS A 224 0.01 -16.71 1.99
N VAL A 225 0.12 -16.20 3.22
CA VAL A 225 -0.98 -16.17 4.20
C VAL A 225 -1.72 -14.84 4.25
N GLY A 226 -1.05 -13.75 3.88
CA GLY A 226 -1.57 -12.39 3.96
C GLY A 226 -1.32 -11.72 5.32
N PRO A 227 -1.72 -10.45 5.46
CA PRO A 227 -1.64 -9.73 6.73
C PRO A 227 -2.67 -10.26 7.73
N VAL A 228 -2.36 -10.15 9.03
CA VAL A 228 -3.29 -10.50 10.11
C VAL A 228 -4.55 -9.65 10.00
N LEU A 229 -5.70 -10.29 10.22
CA LEU A 229 -6.99 -9.61 10.23
C LEU A 229 -7.12 -8.76 11.50
N THR A 230 -7.46 -7.48 11.34
CA THR A 230 -7.72 -6.53 12.41
C THR A 230 -9.08 -5.87 12.20
N ASP A 231 -9.70 -5.35 13.27
CA ASP A 231 -10.99 -4.64 13.16
C ASP A 231 -10.97 -3.50 12.11
N GLU A 232 -9.79 -2.88 11.91
CA GLU A 232 -9.59 -1.78 10.96
C GLU A 232 -9.56 -2.29 9.51
N ASN A 233 -8.66 -3.23 9.20
CA ASN A 233 -8.53 -3.74 7.82
C ASN A 233 -9.72 -4.62 7.39
N GLU A 234 -10.39 -5.29 8.34
CA GLU A 234 -11.65 -6.00 8.11
C GLU A 234 -12.74 -5.03 7.65
N MET A 235 -12.88 -3.91 8.34
CA MET A 235 -13.89 -2.89 8.02
C MET A 235 -13.63 -2.23 6.66
N GLU A 236 -12.36 -1.99 6.31
CA GLU A 236 -11.97 -1.49 5.00
C GLU A 236 -12.34 -2.47 3.89
N LEU A 237 -11.99 -3.75 4.06
CA LEU A 237 -12.31 -4.81 3.10
C LEU A 237 -13.83 -4.96 2.92
N ILE A 238 -14.61 -4.99 4.00
CA ILE A 238 -16.08 -5.06 3.94
C ILE A 238 -16.66 -3.89 3.12
N GLN A 239 -16.11 -2.69 3.28
CA GLN A 239 -16.53 -1.51 2.53
C GLN A 239 -16.16 -1.59 1.05
N GLU A 240 -15.02 -2.21 0.69
CA GLU A 240 -14.62 -2.44 -0.70
C GLU A 240 -15.67 -3.27 -1.46
N TYR A 241 -16.27 -4.28 -0.79
CA TYR A 241 -17.37 -5.07 -1.34
C TYR A 241 -18.74 -4.37 -1.25
N GLY A 242 -18.80 -3.15 -0.72
CA GLY A 242 -20.03 -2.38 -0.58
C GLY A 242 -21.02 -2.96 0.44
N LEU A 243 -20.50 -3.68 1.44
CA LEU A 243 -21.29 -4.30 2.50
C LEU A 243 -21.29 -3.42 3.75
N THR A 244 -22.36 -3.50 4.53
CA THR A 244 -22.40 -3.06 5.93
C THR A 244 -21.98 -4.21 6.86
N GLU A 245 -21.60 -3.90 8.11
CA GLU A 245 -21.25 -4.92 9.11
C GLU A 245 -22.37 -5.97 9.31
N GLU A 246 -23.64 -5.55 9.27
CA GLU A 246 -24.79 -6.46 9.37
C GLU A 246 -24.94 -7.37 8.13
N GLU A 247 -24.71 -6.82 6.93
CA GLU A 247 -24.76 -7.57 5.66
C GLU A 247 -23.60 -8.56 5.55
N TYR A 248 -22.40 -8.15 5.97
CA TYR A 248 -21.23 -9.01 6.06
C TYR A 248 -21.48 -10.23 6.96
N LYS A 249 -21.93 -10.01 8.21
CA LYS A 249 -22.23 -11.12 9.13
C LYS A 249 -23.34 -12.04 8.59
N SER A 250 -24.36 -11.45 7.96
CA SER A 250 -25.44 -12.23 7.34
C SER A 250 -24.94 -13.05 6.15
N LEU A 251 -23.99 -12.52 5.37
CA LEU A 251 -23.37 -13.21 4.25
C LEU A 251 -22.57 -14.42 4.72
N LEU A 252 -21.72 -14.26 5.74
CA LEU A 252 -20.98 -15.39 6.32
C LEU A 252 -21.92 -16.46 6.90
N GLU A 253 -22.98 -16.05 7.62
CA GLU A 253 -23.95 -16.98 8.20
C GLU A 253 -24.68 -17.81 7.12
N GLU A 254 -24.90 -17.26 5.91
CA GLU A 254 -25.49 -18.00 4.78
C GLU A 254 -24.62 -19.19 4.35
N TYR A 255 -23.29 -19.08 4.51
CA TYR A 255 -22.32 -20.14 4.23
C TYR A 255 -21.94 -20.96 5.47
N GLY A 256 -22.54 -20.66 6.62
CA GLY A 256 -22.30 -21.37 7.88
C GLY A 256 -21.02 -20.97 8.59
N GLU A 257 -20.55 -19.76 8.34
CA GLU A 257 -19.30 -19.21 8.88
C GLU A 257 -19.57 -17.95 9.72
N THR A 258 -18.59 -17.55 10.51
CA THR A 258 -18.61 -16.32 11.32
C THR A 258 -17.31 -15.53 11.14
N PRO A 259 -17.27 -14.22 11.48
CA PRO A 259 -16.05 -13.42 11.36
C PRO A 259 -14.84 -14.06 12.06
N GLU A 260 -15.08 -14.77 13.17
CA GLU A 260 -14.03 -15.45 13.95
C GLU A 260 -13.40 -16.67 13.25
N ASP A 261 -13.99 -17.15 12.15
CA ASP A 261 -13.42 -18.24 11.35
C ASP A 261 -12.21 -17.79 10.51
N TYR A 262 -11.98 -16.48 10.40
CA TYR A 262 -10.90 -15.89 9.60
C TYR A 262 -9.81 -15.29 10.49
N GLN A 263 -8.55 -15.52 10.13
CA GLN A 263 -7.39 -14.98 10.86
C GLN A 263 -6.56 -14.01 9.99
N PHE A 264 -6.67 -14.13 8.65
CA PHE A 264 -5.91 -13.31 7.70
C PHE A 264 -6.82 -12.60 6.71
N LEU A 265 -6.41 -11.41 6.31
CA LEU A 265 -7.17 -10.56 5.40
C LEU A 265 -7.38 -11.21 4.03
N TYR A 266 -6.39 -11.97 3.54
CA TYR A 266 -6.47 -12.64 2.25
C TYR A 266 -7.51 -13.77 2.25
N GLU A 267 -7.64 -14.53 3.34
CA GLU A 267 -8.67 -15.56 3.47
C GLU A 267 -10.06 -14.95 3.43
N LEU A 268 -10.29 -13.90 4.22
CA LEU A 268 -11.56 -13.19 4.24
C LEU A 268 -11.86 -12.58 2.87
N GLY A 269 -10.87 -11.94 2.24
CA GLY A 269 -11.01 -11.36 0.90
C GLY A 269 -11.38 -12.39 -0.15
N ASP A 270 -10.75 -13.57 -0.12
CA ASP A 270 -11.05 -14.67 -1.03
C ASP A 270 -12.46 -15.23 -0.83
N ALA A 271 -12.90 -15.37 0.43
CA ALA A 271 -14.25 -15.80 0.76
C ALA A 271 -15.31 -14.77 0.32
N LEU A 272 -15.13 -13.48 0.65
CA LEU A 272 -16.03 -12.42 0.21
C LEU A 272 -16.10 -12.33 -1.32
N ARG A 273 -14.96 -12.46 -2.02
CA ARG A 273 -14.93 -12.55 -3.48
C ARG A 273 -15.76 -13.73 -4.00
N TYR A 274 -15.66 -14.88 -3.35
CA TYR A 274 -16.44 -16.07 -3.72
C TYR A 274 -17.94 -15.85 -3.50
N TYR A 275 -18.34 -15.39 -2.31
CA TYR A 275 -19.74 -15.19 -1.92
C TYR A 275 -20.46 -14.09 -2.69
N THR A 276 -19.73 -13.04 -3.09
CA THR A 276 -20.28 -11.90 -3.84
C THR A 276 -20.18 -12.07 -5.36
N SER A 277 -19.48 -13.09 -5.85
CA SER A 277 -19.40 -13.36 -7.29
C SER A 277 -20.77 -13.66 -7.88
N GLU A 278 -21.05 -13.25 -9.14
CA GLU A 278 -22.33 -13.50 -9.82
C GLU A 278 -22.65 -14.99 -10.09
N SER A 279 -21.78 -15.90 -9.64
CA SER A 279 -21.87 -17.35 -9.86
C SER A 279 -21.63 -18.16 -8.57
N PRO A 280 -22.39 -17.92 -7.48
CA PRO A 280 -22.28 -18.72 -6.25
C PRO A 280 -22.82 -20.15 -6.42
N GLY A 281 -23.46 -20.43 -7.57
CA GLY A 281 -24.24 -21.63 -7.86
C GLY A 281 -23.48 -22.94 -8.07
N ASN A 282 -22.19 -23.02 -7.70
CA ASN A 282 -21.42 -24.28 -7.72
C ASN A 282 -20.87 -24.68 -6.35
N ALA A 283 -21.31 -24.05 -5.26
CA ALA A 283 -21.23 -24.63 -3.91
C ALA A 283 -22.19 -25.83 -3.78
N GLU A 284 -22.12 -26.80 -4.71
CA GLU A 284 -22.60 -28.14 -4.43
C GLU A 284 -21.68 -28.66 -3.33
N THR A 285 -22.20 -28.71 -2.11
CA THR A 285 -21.55 -29.34 -0.98
C THR A 285 -21.07 -30.72 -1.41
N GLU A 286 -19.74 -30.88 -1.58
CA GLU A 286 -19.11 -32.13 -2.01
C GLU A 286 -19.07 -33.13 -0.82
N LYS A 287 -20.20 -33.23 -0.11
CA LYS A 287 -20.56 -34.26 0.85
C LYS A 287 -22.03 -34.03 1.13
N GLY A 288 -22.88 -34.92 0.62
CA GLY A 288 -24.32 -34.91 0.81
C GLY A 288 -24.73 -35.00 2.29
N ALA A 289 -24.62 -33.90 3.01
CA ALA A 289 -25.34 -33.65 4.22
C ALA A 289 -26.79 -33.35 3.80
N GLU A 290 -27.69 -34.25 4.15
CA GLU A 290 -29.13 -33.96 4.11
C GLU A 290 -29.39 -32.66 4.88
N MET A 291 -29.90 -31.65 4.18
CA MET A 291 -30.33 -30.40 4.81
C MET A 291 -31.32 -30.70 5.96
N PRO A 292 -31.12 -30.16 7.17
CA PRO A 292 -32.20 -30.08 8.14
C PRO A 292 -33.33 -29.22 7.55
N GLU A 293 -34.59 -29.59 7.79
CA GLU A 293 -35.79 -29.01 7.16
C GLU A 293 -36.02 -27.50 7.43
N THR A 294 -35.12 -26.80 8.11
CA THR A 294 -35.25 -25.41 8.55
C THR A 294 -34.91 -24.37 7.48
N ALA A 295 -34.20 -24.74 6.41
CA ALA A 295 -33.90 -23.82 5.29
C ALA A 295 -35.07 -23.64 4.30
N SER A 296 -36.19 -24.36 4.49
CA SER A 296 -37.41 -24.15 3.68
C SER A 296 -38.20 -22.89 4.07
N ASP A 297 -37.89 -22.28 5.21
CA ASP A 297 -38.65 -21.13 5.73
C ASP A 297 -38.09 -19.76 5.29
N SER A 298 -36.78 -19.62 4.99
CA SER A 298 -36.19 -18.31 4.62
C SER A 298 -36.67 -17.83 3.23
N LEU A 299 -36.79 -18.75 2.26
CA LEU A 299 -37.40 -18.45 0.96
C LEU A 299 -38.88 -18.05 1.11
N SER A 300 -39.57 -18.63 2.09
CA SER A 300 -40.96 -18.33 2.43
C SER A 300 -41.11 -16.91 3.00
N TYR A 301 -40.21 -16.49 3.89
CA TYR A 301 -40.22 -15.13 4.46
C TYR A 301 -39.84 -14.06 3.43
N THR A 302 -38.89 -14.34 2.53
CA THR A 302 -38.52 -13.43 1.43
C THR A 302 -39.67 -13.23 0.45
N LEU A 303 -40.37 -14.31 0.06
CA LEU A 303 -41.58 -14.23 -0.76
C LEU A 303 -42.71 -13.46 -0.07
N LEU A 304 -42.83 -13.57 1.26
CA LEU A 304 -43.84 -12.87 2.04
C LEU A 304 -43.53 -11.36 2.14
N GLY A 305 -42.26 -10.98 2.27
CA GLY A 305 -41.80 -9.58 2.25
C GLY A 305 -42.06 -8.90 0.91
N VAL A 306 -41.69 -9.55 -0.21
CA VAL A 306 -41.96 -9.04 -1.56
C VAL A 306 -43.48 -8.92 -1.82
N GLY A 307 -44.27 -9.89 -1.35
CA GLY A 307 -45.73 -9.85 -1.45
C GLY A 307 -46.37 -8.67 -0.70
N ALA A 308 -45.89 -8.37 0.51
CA ALA A 308 -46.37 -7.25 1.31
C ALA A 308 -46.07 -5.88 0.67
N ALA A 309 -44.87 -5.72 0.08
CA ALA A 309 -44.48 -4.50 -0.62
C ALA A 309 -45.37 -4.22 -1.85
N MET A 310 -45.67 -5.26 -2.65
CA MET A 310 -46.57 -5.12 -3.82
C MET A 310 -48.00 -4.72 -3.42
N LEU A 311 -48.54 -5.31 -2.34
CA LEU A 311 -49.87 -4.94 -1.83
C LEU A 311 -49.91 -3.51 -1.29
N GLY A 312 -48.86 -3.08 -0.57
CA GLY A 312 -48.71 -1.70 -0.11
C GLY A 312 -48.69 -0.68 -1.27
N GLY A 313 -47.93 -0.99 -2.33
CA GLY A 313 -47.88 -0.19 -3.55
C GLY A 313 -49.25 -0.08 -4.26
N MET A 314 -49.98 -1.19 -4.37
CA MET A 314 -51.32 -1.20 -4.97
C MET A 314 -52.34 -0.37 -4.17
N MET A 315 -52.31 -0.43 -2.82
CA MET A 315 -53.20 0.40 -1.99
C MET A 315 -52.91 1.90 -2.12
N LEU A 316 -51.63 2.30 -2.18
CA LEU A 316 -51.24 3.70 -2.40
C LEU A 316 -51.68 4.21 -3.78
N ALA A 317 -51.54 3.39 -4.82
CA ALA A 317 -51.98 3.72 -6.17
C ALA A 317 -53.51 3.84 -6.26
N ALA A 318 -54.26 2.96 -5.59
CA ALA A 318 -55.72 3.04 -5.54
C ALA A 318 -56.20 4.32 -4.83
N ARG A 319 -55.53 4.74 -3.75
CA ARG A 319 -55.89 5.95 -2.99
C ARG A 319 -55.76 7.23 -3.82
N ARG A 320 -54.78 7.33 -4.72
CA ARG A 320 -54.64 8.48 -5.63
C ARG A 320 -55.79 8.58 -6.64
N LYS A 321 -56.41 7.47 -7.04
CA LYS A 321 -57.47 7.46 -8.06
C LYS A 321 -58.85 7.91 -7.56
N PHE A 322 -59.07 7.93 -6.25
CA PHE A 322 -60.35 8.30 -5.62
C PHE A 322 -60.34 9.64 -4.88
N GLY A 323 -59.20 10.35 -4.85
CA GLY A 323 -59.02 11.60 -4.09
C GLY A 323 -59.35 12.91 -4.84
N ASP A 324 -59.55 12.89 -6.16
CA ASP A 324 -59.77 14.10 -6.97
C ASP A 324 -61.27 14.33 -7.34
N ARG A 325 -62.17 14.30 -6.35
CA ARG A 325 -63.57 14.71 -6.57
C ARG A 325 -64.04 15.74 -5.56
#